data_AF-A0A496AE46-F1
#
_entry.id   AF-A0A496AE46-F1
#
_cell.length_a   1.000
_cell.length_b   1.000
_cell.length_c   1.000
_cell.angle_alpha   90.00
_cell.angle_beta   90.00
_cell.angle_gamma   90.00
#
_symmetry.space_group_name_H-M   'P 1'
#
loop_
_entity.id
_entity.type
_entity.pdbx_description
1 polymer ?
#
loop_
_entity_poly.entity_id
_entity_poly.type
_entity_poly.pdbx_seq_one_letter_code
_entity_poly.pdbx_strand_id
1 'polypeptide(L)'
;MTMIGRTYSSGREPNLEEWLLNKPLQNALNPDFPWAIWYPLRRNPEFYRLEHRERGRILGEHAMLGRSYAADGHASDIRLACFGLDTNDNEFVIGLVGPDLYPLSRLIQDMRSTEQTTKYIESLGPFFIGKVRQRFATCF
;
A
#
# COMPACT_ATOMS: atom_id res chain seq x y z
N MET A 1 18.88 2.59 4.89
CA MET A 1 17.83 1.93 4.10
C MET A 1 16.96 3.00 3.49
N THR A 2 16.69 2.91 2.18
CA THR A 2 15.90 3.89 1.43
C THR A 2 14.78 3.16 0.71
N MET A 3 13.54 3.61 0.87
CA MET A 3 12.39 3.11 0.10
C MET A 3 12.14 4.08 -1.05
N ILE A 4 12.26 3.59 -2.28
CA ILE A 4 12.01 4.35 -3.50
C ILE A 4 10.90 3.66 -4.29
N GLY A 5 10.01 4.44 -4.89
CA GLY A 5 8.98 3.91 -5.77
C GLY A 5 8.29 5.03 -6.52
N ARG A 6 7.54 4.66 -7.55
CA ARG A 6 6.72 5.56 -8.35
C ARG A 6 5.26 5.18 -8.28
N THR A 7 4.37 6.16 -8.44
CA THR A 7 2.95 5.85 -8.66
C THR A 7 2.80 5.09 -9.97
N TYR A 8 1.74 4.28 -10.06
CA TYR A 8 1.49 3.41 -11.20
C TYR A 8 -0.01 3.22 -11.41
N SER A 9 -0.38 2.84 -12.63
CA SER A 9 -1.76 2.51 -13.00
C SER A 9 -1.83 1.05 -13.42
N SER A 10 -2.98 0.41 -13.19
CA SER A 10 -3.29 -0.93 -13.71
C SER A 10 -4.03 -0.91 -15.06
N GLY A 11 -4.27 0.28 -15.62
CA GLY A 11 -5.06 0.50 -16.83
C GLY A 11 -6.58 0.47 -16.61
N ARG A 12 -7.04 0.41 -15.35
CA ARG A 12 -8.47 0.33 -14.98
C ARG A 12 -8.98 1.60 -14.30
N GLU A 13 -8.08 2.49 -13.94
CA GLU A 13 -8.38 3.72 -13.23
C GLU A 13 -9.06 4.73 -14.18
N PRO A 14 -10.24 5.29 -13.82
CA PRO A 14 -11.00 6.17 -14.72
C PRO A 14 -10.38 7.56 -14.93
N ASN A 15 -9.50 8.01 -14.01
CA ASN A 15 -8.83 9.31 -14.09
C ASN A 15 -7.37 9.17 -13.64
N LEU A 16 -6.44 9.11 -14.58
CA LEU A 16 -5.02 8.89 -14.28
C LEU A 16 -4.41 9.99 -13.41
N GLU A 17 -4.80 11.25 -13.59
CA GLU A 17 -4.27 12.35 -12.78
C GLU A 17 -4.64 12.18 -11.30
N GLU A 18 -5.91 11.84 -11.05
CA GLU A 18 -6.38 11.59 -9.70
C GLU A 18 -5.63 10.42 -9.06
N TRP A 19 -5.48 9.30 -9.77
CA TRP A 19 -4.89 8.09 -9.22
C TRP A 19 -3.36 8.15 -9.08
N LEU A 20 -2.68 8.83 -10.00
CA LEU A 20 -1.22 8.88 -10.04
C LEU A 20 -0.63 10.05 -9.25
N LEU A 21 -1.37 11.16 -9.11
CA LEU A 21 -0.84 12.39 -8.51
C LEU A 21 -1.64 12.80 -7.28
N ASN A 22 -2.94 13.06 -7.42
CA ASN A 22 -3.72 13.71 -6.35
C ASN A 22 -3.98 12.77 -5.17
N LYS A 23 -4.47 11.55 -5.43
CA LYS A 23 -4.89 10.63 -4.37
C LYS A 23 -3.75 10.21 -3.43
N PRO A 24 -2.55 9.85 -3.92
CA PRO A 24 -1.39 9.59 -3.07
C PRO A 24 -1.01 10.79 -2.20
N LEU A 25 -1.02 12.01 -2.77
CA LEU A 25 -0.73 13.24 -2.03
C LEU A 25 -1.81 13.53 -0.97
N GLN A 26 -3.08 13.46 -1.32
CA GLN A 26 -4.20 13.63 -0.40
C GLN A 26 -4.11 12.65 0.79
N ASN A 27 -3.82 11.38 0.51
CA ASN A 27 -3.67 10.38 1.56
C ASN A 27 -2.46 10.70 2.45
N ALA A 28 -1.29 10.99 1.86
CA ALA A 28 -0.06 11.27 2.59
C ALA A 28 -0.12 12.54 3.45
N LEU A 29 -0.84 13.55 2.97
CA LEU A 29 -0.92 14.88 3.58
C LEU A 29 -2.20 15.09 4.39
N ASN A 30 -3.04 14.07 4.55
CA ASN A 30 -4.29 14.20 5.29
C ASN A 30 -4.00 14.62 6.76
N PRO A 31 -4.49 15.78 7.23
CA PRO A 31 -4.25 16.24 8.60
C PRO A 31 -4.84 15.29 9.65
N ASP A 32 -5.92 14.59 9.31
CA ASP A 32 -6.62 13.67 10.19
C ASP A 32 -5.90 12.31 10.32
N PHE A 33 -4.88 12.06 9.49
CA PHE A 33 -4.09 10.82 9.50
C PHE A 33 -2.67 11.07 10.02
N PRO A 34 -2.47 11.19 11.36
CA PRO A 34 -1.15 11.42 11.93
C PRO A 34 -0.30 10.15 12.01
N TRP A 35 -0.86 8.95 11.85
CA TRP A 35 -0.08 7.71 11.90
C TRP A 35 0.21 7.17 10.52
N ALA A 36 1.40 6.61 10.36
CA ALA A 36 1.82 5.92 9.14
C ALA A 36 2.59 4.62 9.45
N ILE A 37 2.37 3.60 8.63
CA ILE A 37 3.20 2.41 8.53
C ILE A 37 3.69 2.30 7.09
N TRP A 38 5.00 2.26 6.88
CA TRP A 38 5.64 2.09 5.58
C TRP A 38 6.42 0.79 5.52
N TYR A 39 6.30 0.04 4.44
CA TYR A 39 7.03 -1.21 4.25
C TYR A 39 7.23 -1.56 2.78
N PRO A 40 8.38 -2.15 2.41
CA PRO A 40 8.53 -2.78 1.12
C PRO A 40 7.82 -4.15 1.08
N LEU A 41 7.47 -4.57 -0.12
CA LEU A 41 6.78 -5.83 -0.39
C LEU A 41 7.39 -6.49 -1.64
N ARG A 42 7.74 -7.77 -1.51
CA ARG A 42 8.12 -8.64 -2.63
C ARG A 42 7.16 -9.81 -2.74
N ARG A 43 6.72 -10.11 -3.96
CA ARG A 43 5.91 -11.30 -4.23
C ARG A 43 6.79 -12.50 -4.55
N ASN A 44 6.24 -13.68 -4.30
CA ASN A 44 6.82 -14.92 -4.79
C ASN A 44 6.64 -14.99 -6.33
N PRO A 45 7.67 -15.42 -7.10
CA PRO A 45 7.60 -15.59 -8.55
C PRO A 45 6.42 -16.43 -9.08
N GLU A 46 5.93 -17.42 -8.32
CA GLU A 46 4.79 -18.26 -8.72
C GLU A 46 3.51 -17.43 -8.97
N PHE A 47 3.38 -16.26 -8.31
CA PHE A 47 2.26 -15.35 -8.55
C PHE A 47 2.16 -14.91 -10.02
N TYR A 48 3.29 -14.76 -10.70
CA TYR A 48 3.35 -14.33 -12.10
C TYR A 48 2.98 -15.44 -13.08
N ARG A 49 3.03 -16.70 -12.64
CA ARG A 49 2.62 -17.87 -13.43
C ARG A 49 1.12 -18.14 -13.37
N LEU A 50 0.40 -17.50 -12.45
CA LEU A 50 -1.05 -17.63 -12.35
C LEU A 50 -1.74 -17.06 -13.58
N GLU A 51 -2.80 -17.73 -14.01
CA GLU A 51 -3.73 -17.23 -15.01
C GLU A 51 -4.31 -15.88 -14.60
N HIS A 52 -4.58 -15.03 -15.59
CA HIS A 52 -5.03 -13.65 -15.34
C HIS A 52 -6.29 -13.58 -14.46
N ARG A 53 -7.24 -14.48 -14.69
CA ARG A 53 -8.50 -14.57 -13.92
C ARG A 53 -8.24 -14.93 -12.46
N GLU A 54 -7.36 -15.87 -12.20
CA GLU A 54 -7.02 -16.31 -10.85
C GLU A 54 -6.29 -15.19 -10.09
N ARG A 55 -5.33 -14.54 -10.75
CA ARG A 55 -4.64 -13.37 -10.21
C ARG A 55 -5.62 -12.26 -9.85
N GLY A 56 -6.60 -11.99 -10.72
CA GLY A 56 -7.66 -11.02 -10.48
C GLY A 56 -8.52 -11.34 -9.26
N ARG A 57 -8.90 -12.62 -9.08
CA ARG A 57 -9.66 -13.07 -7.90
C ARG A 57 -8.88 -12.85 -6.60
N ILE A 58 -7.61 -13.29 -6.57
CA ILE A 58 -6.74 -13.18 -5.39
C ILE A 58 -6.51 -11.72 -4.99
N LEU A 59 -6.16 -10.87 -5.97
CA LEU A 59 -6.00 -9.43 -5.73
C LEU A 59 -7.32 -8.77 -5.31
N GLY A 60 -8.44 -9.23 -5.86
CA GLY A 60 -9.78 -8.75 -5.52
C GLY A 60 -10.14 -9.01 -4.06
N GLU A 61 -9.93 -10.23 -3.58
CA GLU A 61 -10.12 -10.64 -2.18
C GLU A 61 -9.32 -9.75 -1.23
N HIS A 62 -8.01 -9.63 -1.48
CA HIS A 62 -7.12 -8.81 -0.66
C HIS A 62 -7.55 -7.33 -0.67
N ALA A 63 -7.94 -6.81 -1.84
CA ALA A 63 -8.39 -5.43 -1.98
C ALA A 63 -9.74 -5.17 -1.28
N MET A 64 -10.63 -6.17 -1.15
CA MET A 64 -11.89 -5.99 -0.40
C MET A 64 -11.61 -5.66 1.07
N LEU A 65 -10.65 -6.36 1.69
CA LEU A 65 -10.26 -6.11 3.07
C LEU A 65 -9.64 -4.71 3.26
N GLY A 66 -8.77 -4.29 2.34
CA GLY A 66 -8.26 -2.91 2.34
C GLY A 66 -9.38 -1.87 2.23
N ARG A 67 -10.35 -2.11 1.33
CA ARG A 67 -11.49 -1.21 1.14
C ARG A 67 -12.42 -1.13 2.35
N SER A 68 -12.61 -2.19 3.13
CA SER A 68 -13.46 -2.12 4.33
C SER A 68 -12.87 -1.16 5.36
N TYR A 69 -11.57 -1.25 5.62
CA TYR A 69 -10.87 -0.32 6.52
C TYR A 69 -10.90 1.13 6.01
N ALA A 70 -10.81 1.33 4.70
CA ALA A 70 -10.92 2.66 4.10
C ALA A 70 -12.34 3.23 4.20
N ALA A 71 -13.37 2.40 4.01
CA ALA A 71 -14.77 2.82 4.12
C ALA A 71 -15.13 3.27 5.54
N ASP A 72 -14.54 2.63 6.56
CA ASP A 72 -14.70 2.98 7.96
C ASP A 72 -13.77 4.12 8.42
N GLY A 73 -12.99 4.71 7.51
CA GLY A 73 -12.07 5.81 7.80
C GLY A 73 -10.85 5.41 8.65
N HIS A 74 -10.58 4.11 8.77
CA HIS A 74 -9.51 3.58 9.61
C HIS A 74 -8.14 3.55 8.93
N ALA A 75 -8.10 3.41 7.60
CA ALA A 75 -6.85 3.35 6.85
C ALA A 75 -7.02 3.81 5.41
N SER A 76 -6.04 4.55 4.89
CA SER A 76 -5.86 4.76 3.46
C SER A 76 -4.49 4.24 3.02
N ASP A 77 -4.41 3.67 1.82
CA ASP A 77 -3.16 3.18 1.25
C ASP A 77 -2.48 4.20 0.33
N ILE A 78 -1.17 4.09 0.25
CA ILE A 78 -0.32 4.69 -0.77
C ILE A 78 0.51 3.53 -1.33
N ARG A 79 0.39 3.26 -2.63
CA ARG A 79 1.10 2.15 -3.27
C ARG A 79 2.02 2.67 -4.36
N LEU A 80 3.30 2.37 -4.21
CA LEU A 80 4.34 2.75 -5.15
C LEU A 80 4.96 1.49 -5.71
N ALA A 81 5.13 1.43 -7.04
CA ALA A 81 5.86 0.35 -7.70
C ALA A 81 7.36 0.68 -7.74
N CYS A 82 8.22 -0.31 -7.51
CA CYS A 82 9.67 -0.13 -7.45
C CYS A 82 10.50 -1.17 -8.20
N PHE A 83 9.89 -1.89 -9.15
CA PHE A 83 10.59 -2.76 -10.10
C PHE A 83 11.79 -2.05 -10.76
N GLY A 84 12.98 -2.62 -10.60
CA GLY A 84 14.23 -2.06 -11.15
C GLY A 84 14.72 -0.76 -10.47
N LEU A 85 14.07 -0.33 -9.38
CA LEU A 85 14.44 0.88 -8.62
C LEU A 85 14.95 0.55 -7.21
N ASP A 86 14.38 -0.48 -6.57
CA ASP A 86 14.74 -0.86 -5.21
C ASP A 86 16.00 -1.73 -5.15
N THR A 87 16.89 -1.43 -4.20
CA THR A 87 18.17 -2.15 -4.05
C THR A 87 18.02 -3.60 -3.63
N ASN A 88 16.89 -3.94 -3.00
CA ASN A 88 16.57 -5.28 -2.55
C ASN A 88 15.47 -5.86 -3.42
N ASP A 89 15.34 -5.48 -4.69
CA ASP A 89 14.39 -6.07 -5.65
C ASP A 89 12.98 -6.26 -5.07
N ASN A 90 12.51 -5.27 -4.31
CA ASN A 90 11.12 -5.21 -3.91
C ASN A 90 10.28 -4.75 -5.09
N GLU A 91 9.03 -5.17 -5.11
CA GLU A 91 8.10 -4.83 -6.19
C GLU A 91 7.32 -3.57 -5.87
N PHE A 92 6.99 -3.40 -4.59
CA PHE A 92 6.20 -2.30 -4.09
C PHE A 92 6.78 -1.72 -2.80
N VAL A 93 6.54 -0.43 -2.61
CA VAL A 93 6.55 0.25 -1.32
C VAL A 93 5.10 0.60 -0.99
N ILE A 94 4.65 0.17 0.20
CA ILE A 94 3.28 0.37 0.67
C ILE A 94 3.33 1.30 1.88
N GLY A 95 2.51 2.35 1.84
CA GLY A 95 2.17 3.19 2.98
C GLY A 95 0.73 2.93 3.41
N LEU A 96 0.51 2.77 4.70
CA LEU A 96 -0.81 2.81 5.32
C LEU A 96 -0.85 4.01 6.25
N VAL A 97 -1.83 4.90 6.07
CA VAL A 97 -2.01 6.12 6.87
C VAL A 97 -3.40 6.12 7.50
N GLY A 98 -3.51 6.64 8.72
CA GLY A 98 -4.78 6.65 9.43
C GLY A 98 -4.79 7.45 10.74
N PRO A 99 -5.97 7.57 11.38
CA PRO A 99 -6.15 8.33 12.61
C PRO A 99 -5.44 7.69 13.81
N ASP A 100 -5.34 6.35 13.82
CA ASP A 100 -4.83 5.55 14.93
C ASP A 100 -3.90 4.44 14.46
N LEU A 101 -2.91 4.09 15.27
CA LEU A 101 -1.95 3.02 14.94
C LEU A 101 -2.61 1.62 14.95
N TYR A 102 -3.53 1.38 15.86
CA TYR A 102 -4.11 0.05 16.07
C TYR A 102 -4.83 -0.48 14.81
N PRO A 103 -5.76 0.27 14.18
CA PRO A 103 -6.41 -0.21 12.96
C PRO A 103 -5.43 -0.45 11.79
N LEU A 104 -4.37 0.34 11.66
CA LEU A 104 -3.34 0.12 10.63
C LEU A 104 -2.60 -1.20 10.85
N SER A 105 -2.17 -1.47 12.09
CA SER A 105 -1.52 -2.72 12.45
C SER A 105 -2.47 -3.92 12.30
N ARG A 106 -3.73 -3.74 12.69
CA ARG A 106 -4.77 -4.77 12.58
C ARG A 106 -5.06 -5.11 11.12
N LEU A 107 -5.12 -4.12 10.23
CA LEU A 107 -5.28 -4.36 8.79
C LEU A 107 -4.17 -5.25 8.24
N ILE A 108 -2.90 -4.98 8.58
CA ILE A 108 -1.78 -5.85 8.18
C ILE A 108 -1.96 -7.26 8.75
N GLN A 109 -2.39 -7.38 10.01
CA GLN A 109 -2.66 -8.68 10.64
C GLN A 109 -3.75 -9.45 9.89
N ASP A 110 -4.89 -8.81 9.59
CA ASP A 110 -6.00 -9.44 8.88
C ASP A 110 -5.61 -9.84 7.45
N MET A 111 -4.84 -8.98 6.77
CA MET A 111 -4.32 -9.27 5.43
C MET A 111 -3.47 -10.53 5.38
N ARG A 112 -2.86 -10.98 6.49
CA ARG A 112 -2.09 -12.24 6.53
C ARG A 112 -2.92 -13.48 6.25
N SER A 113 -4.24 -13.41 6.46
CA SER A 113 -5.17 -14.51 6.15
C SER A 113 -5.57 -14.57 4.68
N THR A 114 -5.34 -13.50 3.91
CA THR A 114 -5.71 -13.46 2.49
C THR A 114 -4.80 -14.36 1.68
N GLU A 115 -5.34 -14.96 0.62
CA GLU A 115 -4.58 -15.84 -0.26
C GLU A 115 -3.34 -15.16 -0.85
N GLN A 116 -3.45 -13.86 -1.19
CA GLN A 116 -2.34 -13.05 -1.66
C GLN A 116 -1.17 -13.09 -0.67
N THR A 117 -1.43 -12.77 0.60
CA THR A 117 -0.38 -12.65 1.61
C THR A 117 0.17 -14.00 2.04
N THR A 118 -0.70 -14.99 2.26
CA THR A 118 -0.26 -16.30 2.77
C THR A 118 0.57 -17.07 1.76
N LYS A 119 0.22 -17.02 0.47
CA LYS A 119 0.84 -17.86 -0.56
C LYS A 119 1.83 -17.12 -1.46
N TYR A 120 1.59 -15.84 -1.73
CA TYR A 120 2.25 -15.14 -2.83
C TYR A 120 3.10 -13.95 -2.39
N ILE A 121 3.28 -13.74 -1.09
CA ILE A 121 4.23 -12.76 -0.57
C ILE A 121 5.45 -13.48 -0.03
N GLU A 122 6.62 -13.14 -0.59
CA GLU A 122 7.90 -13.67 -0.15
C GLU A 122 8.40 -12.92 1.09
N SER A 123 8.29 -11.58 1.07
CA SER A 123 8.73 -10.75 2.17
C SER A 123 7.85 -9.52 2.37
N LEU A 124 7.71 -9.14 3.64
CA LEU A 124 7.11 -7.88 4.08
C LEU A 124 8.06 -7.23 5.07
N GLY A 125 8.42 -5.98 4.79
CA GLY A 125 9.22 -5.18 5.69
C GLY A 125 10.71 -5.14 5.36
N PRO A 126 11.52 -4.48 6.21
CA PRO A 126 11.16 -3.99 7.53
C PRO A 126 10.07 -2.91 7.53
N PHE A 127 9.30 -2.87 8.61
CA PHE A 127 8.21 -1.90 8.81
C PHE A 127 8.73 -0.65 9.52
N PHE A 128 8.37 0.51 8.99
CA PHE A 128 8.67 1.82 9.57
C PHE A 128 7.38 2.45 10.04
N ILE A 129 7.30 2.71 11.34
CA ILE A 129 6.10 3.24 11.99
C ILE A 129 6.42 4.65 12.48
N GLY A 130 5.52 5.60 12.24
CA GLY A 130 5.70 6.97 12.67
C GLY A 130 4.38 7.64 13.01
N LYS A 131 4.46 8.57 13.98
CA LYS A 131 3.42 9.57 14.23
C LYS A 131 3.94 10.93 13.80
N VAL A 132 3.12 11.70 13.10
CA VAL A 132 3.42 13.08 12.74
C VAL A 132 3.68 13.90 14.00
N ARG A 133 4.88 14.49 14.09
CA ARG A 133 5.27 15.40 15.17
C ARG A 133 4.90 16.85 14.85
N GLN A 134 5.08 17.25 13.60
CA GLN A 134 4.85 18.61 13.14
C GLN A 134 4.53 18.56 11.65
N ARG A 135 3.64 19.46 11.21
CA ARG A 135 3.33 19.68 9.79
C ARG A 135 3.81 21.07 9.40
N PHE A 136 4.43 21.16 8.25
CA PHE A 136 4.79 22.42 7.64
C PHE A 136 3.79 22.69 6.52
N ALA A 137 3.32 23.93 6.40
CA ALA A 137 2.48 24.31 5.28
C ALA A 137 3.28 24.04 3.99
N THR A 138 2.71 23.24 3.10
CA THR A 138 3.27 22.99 1.78
C THR A 138 2.70 24.07 0.86
N CYS A 139 3.55 24.97 0.37
CA CYS A 139 3.22 25.78 -0.80
C CYS A 139 3.29 24.85 -2.02
N PHE A 140 2.15 24.61 -2.66
CA PHE A 140 2.09 24.06 -4.02
C PHE A 140 1.36 25.06 -4.90
#